data_AF-N6Y1D3-F1
#
_entry.id   AF-N6Y1D3-F1
#
_cell.length_a   1.000
_cell.length_b   1.000
_cell.length_c   1.000
_cell.angle_alpha   90.00
_cell.angle_beta   90.00
_cell.angle_gamma   90.00
#
_symmetry.space_group_name_H-M   'P 1'
#
loop_
_entity.id
_entity.type
_entity.pdbx_description
1 polymer ?
#
loop_
_entity_poly.entity_id
_entity_poly.type
_entity_poly.pdbx_seq_one_letter_code
_entity_poly.pdbx_strand_id
1 'polypeptide(L)'
;ALGWTARFDCPPRGLCAEVGADLAALRAALPALRAVAPYEAEDCARAGAGGVAALPATVDAVAFSEEDRARLEDELAAAGLRVVASSRYKLRVSGEAGAVARLRDAVGVKIADPGTLPRTASASLRLAIGAAESLEAAGGGTAAPGGGEGELIAFADTGLGSGATDAPHPDFAGRVQAIHSWPLAPGWSAFVRAPGADDGGADRGSGHGTHVAGLAAGDGGMSAG
;
A
#
# COMPACT_ATOMS: atom_id res chain seq x y z
N ALA A 1 -19.93 -33.18 18.24
CA ALA A 1 -19.01 -32.20 17.61
C ALA A 1 -19.81 -30.92 17.38
N LEU A 2 -19.28 -29.75 17.73
CA LEU A 2 -19.98 -28.45 17.70
C LEU A 2 -20.29 -27.93 16.28
N GLY A 3 -20.22 -28.79 15.26
CA GLY A 3 -20.60 -28.46 13.89
C GLY A 3 -19.81 -27.32 13.25
N TRP A 4 -18.51 -27.20 13.56
CA TRP A 4 -17.65 -26.20 12.92
C TRP A 4 -16.37 -26.81 12.34
N THR A 5 -15.88 -26.22 11.25
CA THR A 5 -14.67 -26.62 10.54
C THR A 5 -13.79 -25.39 10.30
N ALA A 6 -12.57 -25.42 10.84
CA ALA A 6 -11.57 -24.37 10.61
C ALA A 6 -11.23 -24.25 9.11
N ARG A 7 -11.06 -23.01 8.63
CA ARG A 7 -10.61 -22.71 7.27
C ARG A 7 -9.21 -22.12 7.27
N PHE A 8 -8.98 -21.01 7.98
CA PHE A 8 -7.66 -20.39 8.11
C PHE A 8 -7.59 -19.47 9.33
N ASP A 9 -6.38 -19.25 9.84
CA ASP A 9 -6.13 -18.33 10.96
C ASP A 9 -6.22 -16.87 10.50
N CYS A 10 -6.86 -16.03 11.33
CA CYS A 10 -6.97 -14.59 11.11
C CYS A 10 -6.09 -13.85 12.14
N PRO A 11 -4.79 -13.64 11.88
CA PRO A 11 -3.91 -12.91 12.79
C PRO A 11 -4.34 -11.44 12.94
N PRO A 12 -4.11 -10.81 14.12
CA PRO A 12 -3.35 -11.34 15.24
C PRO A 12 -4.15 -12.24 16.19
N ARG A 13 -5.48 -12.24 16.15
CA ARG A 13 -6.36 -13.07 17.00
C ARG A 13 -7.68 -13.36 16.28
N GLY A 14 -7.87 -14.57 15.78
CA GLY A 14 -9.10 -14.98 15.11
C GLY A 14 -8.93 -16.25 14.29
N LEU A 15 -10.05 -16.85 13.93
CA LEU A 15 -10.12 -18.05 13.09
C LEU A 15 -11.32 -17.90 12.15
N CYS A 16 -11.08 -18.02 10.85
CA CYS A 16 -12.18 -18.22 9.91
C CYS A 16 -12.59 -19.69 9.95
N ALA A 17 -13.88 -19.95 10.19
CA ALA A 17 -14.43 -21.30 10.27
C ALA A 17 -15.83 -21.34 9.66
N GLU A 18 -16.18 -22.47 9.05
CA GLU A 18 -17.57 -22.79 8.78
C GLU A 18 -18.24 -23.21 10.08
N VAL A 19 -19.36 -22.60 10.40
CA VAL A 19 -20.12 -22.85 11.63
C VAL A 19 -21.54 -23.24 11.27
N GLY A 20 -22.08 -24.23 11.96
CA GLY A 20 -23.49 -24.60 11.84
C GLY A 20 -24.43 -23.47 12.28
N ALA A 21 -25.72 -23.60 11.96
CA ALA A 21 -26.72 -22.55 12.21
C ALA A 21 -26.93 -22.20 13.70
N ASP A 22 -26.55 -23.08 14.63
CA ASP A 22 -26.71 -22.85 16.07
C ASP A 22 -25.51 -22.10 16.68
N LEU A 23 -25.47 -20.79 16.44
CA LEU A 23 -24.46 -19.89 16.98
C LEU A 23 -24.55 -19.74 18.51
N ALA A 24 -25.70 -20.01 19.12
CA ALA A 24 -25.90 -19.91 20.56
C ALA A 24 -25.17 -21.03 21.29
N ALA A 25 -25.30 -22.28 20.81
CA ALA A 25 -24.57 -23.41 21.33
C ALA A 25 -23.04 -23.24 21.17
N LEU A 26 -22.59 -22.67 20.04
CA LEU A 26 -21.18 -22.39 19.79
C LEU A 26 -20.61 -21.36 20.80
N ARG A 27 -21.33 -20.26 21.06
CA ARG A 27 -20.94 -19.25 22.05
C ARG A 27 -20.89 -19.81 23.47
N ALA A 28 -21.85 -20.65 23.83
CA ALA A 28 -21.85 -21.31 25.14
C ALA A 28 -20.66 -22.27 25.31
N ALA A 29 -20.26 -22.96 24.24
CA ALA A 29 -19.16 -23.92 24.27
C ALA A 29 -17.76 -23.28 24.16
N LEU A 30 -17.65 -22.04 23.70
CA LEU A 30 -16.38 -21.33 23.51
C LEU A 30 -16.34 -20.03 24.34
N PRO A 31 -16.00 -20.07 25.64
CA PRO A 31 -15.98 -18.90 26.52
C PRO A 31 -15.01 -17.79 26.06
N ALA A 32 -14.00 -18.14 25.25
CA ALA A 32 -13.04 -17.19 24.68
C ALA A 32 -13.56 -16.47 23.42
N LEU A 33 -14.70 -16.90 22.87
CA LEU A 33 -15.29 -16.32 21.67
C LEU A 33 -15.89 -14.95 21.99
N ARG A 34 -15.20 -13.88 21.56
CA ARG A 34 -15.62 -12.50 21.83
C ARG A 34 -16.65 -11.98 20.84
N ALA A 35 -16.58 -12.42 19.59
CA ALA A 35 -17.45 -11.99 18.51
C ALA A 35 -17.56 -13.08 17.44
N VAL A 36 -18.66 -13.05 16.69
CA VAL A 36 -18.87 -13.82 15.46
C VAL A 36 -19.46 -12.85 14.46
N ALA A 37 -18.86 -12.76 13.28
CA ALA A 37 -19.39 -12.05 12.13
C ALA A 37 -19.41 -13.01 10.93
N PRO A 38 -20.41 -12.92 10.04
CA PRO A 38 -20.30 -13.52 8.72
C PRO A 38 -19.01 -13.04 8.05
N TYR A 39 -18.32 -13.95 7.39
CA TYR A 39 -17.15 -13.61 6.59
C TYR A 39 -17.64 -13.39 5.16
N GLU A 40 -17.67 -12.14 4.73
CA GLU A 40 -18.02 -11.77 3.36
C GLU A 40 -16.74 -11.58 2.53
N ALA A 41 -16.80 -11.83 1.22
CA ALA A 41 -15.64 -11.62 0.33
C ALA A 41 -15.13 -10.17 0.37
N GLU A 42 -16.01 -9.23 0.71
CA GLU A 42 -15.74 -7.81 0.90
C GLU A 42 -14.85 -7.53 2.13
N ASP A 43 -14.85 -8.39 3.16
CA ASP A 43 -13.94 -8.27 4.30
C ASP A 43 -12.48 -8.56 3.92
N CYS A 44 -12.27 -9.23 2.78
CA CYS A 44 -10.95 -9.36 2.15
C CYS A 44 -10.62 -8.24 1.19
N ALA A 45 -11.61 -7.45 0.76
CA ALA A 45 -11.34 -6.28 -0.04
C ALA A 45 -10.66 -5.26 0.88
N ARG A 46 -9.40 -4.93 0.58
CA ARG A 46 -8.75 -3.78 1.22
C ARG A 46 -9.65 -2.57 1.02
N ALA A 47 -10.13 -1.97 2.10
CA ALA A 47 -10.77 -0.67 2.04
C ALA A 47 -9.82 0.28 1.28
N GLY A 48 -10.32 0.95 0.23
CA GLY A 48 -9.50 1.73 -0.71
C GLY A 48 -9.08 1.02 -1.99
N ALA A 49 -9.42 -0.26 -2.19
CA ALA A 49 -9.30 -0.96 -3.47
C ALA A 49 -10.33 -0.49 -4.52
N GLY A 50 -10.71 0.79 -4.49
CA GLY A 50 -11.58 1.38 -5.51
C GLY A 50 -10.93 1.24 -6.88
N GLY A 51 -11.57 0.46 -7.76
CA GLY A 51 -11.32 0.35 -9.20
C GLY A 51 -9.92 0.76 -9.65
N VAL A 52 -8.89 0.07 -9.18
CA VAL A 52 -7.54 0.23 -9.73
C VAL A 52 -7.52 -0.65 -10.98
N ALA A 53 -7.22 -0.07 -12.14
CA ALA A 53 -7.08 -0.85 -13.35
C ALA A 53 -6.00 -1.92 -13.09
N ALA A 54 -6.44 -3.18 -13.00
CA ALA A 54 -5.53 -4.29 -12.86
C ALA A 54 -4.63 -4.29 -14.08
N LEU A 55 -3.32 -4.43 -13.86
CA LEU A 55 -2.39 -4.66 -14.94
C LEU A 55 -2.74 -6.02 -15.57
N PRO A 56 -3.02 -6.07 -16.88
CA PRO A 56 -3.42 -7.31 -17.53
C PRO A 56 -2.41 -8.42 -17.27
N ALA A 57 -2.90 -9.58 -16.82
CA ALA A 57 -2.10 -10.80 -16.72
C ALA A 57 -0.85 -10.68 -15.84
N THR A 58 -0.87 -9.82 -14.80
CA THR A 58 0.24 -9.70 -13.84
C THR A 58 -0.17 -10.00 -12.41
N VAL A 59 0.79 -10.53 -11.64
CA VAL A 59 0.64 -10.85 -10.22
C VAL A 59 1.84 -10.33 -9.47
N ASP A 60 1.57 -9.67 -8.35
CA ASP A 60 2.53 -9.27 -7.36
C ASP A 60 2.51 -10.28 -6.21
N ALA A 61 3.61 -11.03 -6.05
CA ALA A 61 3.79 -11.98 -4.97
C ALA A 61 4.79 -11.43 -3.94
N VAL A 62 4.46 -11.53 -2.65
CA VAL A 62 5.37 -11.22 -1.53
C VAL A 62 5.73 -12.53 -0.86
N ALA A 63 7.02 -12.80 -0.72
CA ALA A 63 7.53 -13.99 -0.03
C ALA A 63 7.72 -13.75 1.47
N PHE A 64 7.80 -14.82 2.26
CA PHE A 64 8.11 -14.74 3.70
C PHE A 64 9.58 -14.37 3.97
N SER A 65 10.50 -14.76 3.09
CA SER A 65 11.92 -14.51 3.21
C SER A 65 12.59 -14.21 1.85
N GLU A 66 13.83 -13.74 1.88
CA GLU A 66 14.63 -13.52 0.66
C GLU A 66 14.96 -14.84 -0.04
N GLU A 67 15.14 -15.92 0.73
CA GLU A 67 15.40 -17.27 0.24
C GLU A 67 14.15 -17.84 -0.44
N ASP A 68 12.98 -17.68 0.18
CA ASP A 68 11.71 -18.06 -0.44
C ASP A 68 11.48 -17.30 -1.75
N ARG A 69 11.77 -16.00 -1.77
CA ARG A 69 11.67 -15.18 -2.98
C ARG A 69 12.60 -15.70 -4.08
N ALA A 70 13.84 -16.11 -3.76
CA ALA A 70 14.76 -16.70 -4.74
C ALA A 70 14.26 -18.01 -5.31
N ARG A 71 13.85 -18.93 -4.43
CA ARG A 71 13.32 -20.22 -4.83
C ARG A 71 12.08 -20.07 -5.71
N LEU A 72 11.15 -19.19 -5.34
CA LEU A 72 9.95 -18.89 -6.12
C LEU A 72 10.31 -18.35 -7.51
N GLU A 73 11.29 -17.47 -7.62
CA GLU A 73 11.74 -16.93 -8.90
C GLU A 73 12.21 -18.04 -9.86
N ASP A 74 13.00 -18.99 -9.36
CA ASP A 74 13.48 -20.15 -10.10
C ASP A 74 12.34 -21.11 -10.49
N GLU A 75 11.45 -21.43 -9.54
CA GLU A 75 10.28 -22.30 -9.78
C GLU A 75 9.34 -21.73 -10.85
N LEU A 76 9.11 -20.41 -10.82
CA LEU A 76 8.26 -19.73 -11.78
C LEU A 76 8.89 -19.70 -13.17
N ALA A 77 10.20 -19.46 -13.25
CA ALA A 77 10.94 -19.51 -14.51
C ALA A 77 10.89 -20.93 -15.11
N ALA A 78 11.07 -21.97 -14.29
CA ALA A 78 10.95 -23.37 -14.72
C ALA A 78 9.53 -23.74 -15.17
N ALA A 79 8.51 -23.13 -14.57
CA ALA A 79 7.11 -23.28 -14.95
C ALA A 79 6.71 -22.45 -16.19
N GLY A 80 7.65 -21.74 -16.82
CA GLY A 80 7.44 -20.94 -18.03
C GLY A 80 6.74 -19.60 -17.79
N LEU A 81 6.66 -19.15 -16.54
CA LEU A 81 6.17 -17.80 -16.22
C LEU A 81 7.30 -16.77 -16.39
N ARG A 82 6.93 -15.57 -16.83
CA ARG A 82 7.88 -14.48 -17.00
C ARG A 82 7.93 -13.61 -15.75
N VAL A 83 9.06 -13.64 -15.05
CA VAL A 83 9.38 -12.68 -13.99
C VAL A 83 9.64 -11.32 -14.65
N VAL A 84 8.85 -10.32 -14.26
CA VAL A 84 8.90 -8.95 -14.79
C VAL A 84 9.78 -8.07 -13.91
N ALA A 85 9.74 -8.29 -12.60
CA ALA A 85 10.55 -7.58 -11.64
C ALA A 85 10.77 -8.41 -10.38
N SER A 86 11.93 -8.26 -9.77
CA SER A 86 12.24 -8.81 -8.46
C SER A 86 12.76 -7.70 -7.54
N SER A 87 12.43 -7.82 -6.27
CA SER A 87 12.99 -7.03 -5.17
C SER A 87 13.35 -7.99 -4.04
N ARG A 88 13.79 -7.43 -2.91
CA ARG A 88 14.21 -8.21 -1.73
C ARG A 88 13.20 -9.30 -1.33
N TYR A 89 11.91 -8.95 -1.28
CA TYR A 89 10.83 -9.87 -0.87
C TYR A 89 9.69 -9.99 -1.87
N LYS A 90 9.67 -9.17 -2.94
CA LYS A 90 8.55 -9.09 -3.87
C LYS A 90 8.97 -9.56 -5.26
N LEU A 91 8.09 -10.30 -5.91
CA LEU A 91 8.17 -10.66 -7.32
C LEU A 91 6.96 -10.09 -8.05
N ARG A 92 7.19 -9.54 -9.23
CA ARG A 92 6.13 -9.30 -10.21
C ARG A 92 6.29 -10.30 -11.33
N VAL A 93 5.19 -10.98 -11.64
CA VAL A 93 5.17 -12.06 -12.63
C VAL A 93 4.08 -11.75 -13.65
N SER A 94 4.34 -12.09 -14.91
CA SER A 94 3.35 -12.04 -15.99
C SER A 94 3.09 -13.45 -16.53
N GLY A 95 1.83 -13.78 -16.79
CA GLY A 95 1.43 -15.10 -17.29
C GLY A 95 -0.08 -15.24 -17.48
N GLU A 96 -0.51 -16.35 -18.10
CA GLU A 96 -1.92 -16.60 -18.42
C GLU A 96 -2.83 -16.71 -17.18
N ALA A 97 -4.15 -16.63 -17.41
CA ALA A 97 -5.17 -16.86 -16.39
C ALA A 97 -4.92 -18.20 -15.67
N GLY A 98 -4.70 -18.14 -14.34
CA GLY A 98 -4.30 -19.29 -13.51
C GLY A 98 -2.88 -19.21 -12.94
N ALA A 99 -2.02 -18.31 -13.45
CA ALA A 99 -0.74 -17.97 -12.81
C ALA A 99 -0.93 -17.44 -11.38
N VAL A 100 -1.98 -16.65 -11.15
CA VAL A 100 -2.34 -16.09 -9.83
C VAL A 100 -2.60 -17.18 -8.81
N ALA A 101 -3.41 -18.18 -9.16
CA ALA A 101 -3.74 -19.28 -8.25
C ALA A 101 -2.50 -20.11 -7.91
N ARG A 102 -1.66 -20.42 -8.92
CA ARG A 102 -0.40 -21.14 -8.70
C ARG A 102 0.56 -20.40 -7.78
N LEU A 103 0.68 -19.08 -7.93
CA LEU A 103 1.48 -18.24 -7.04
C LEU A 103 0.91 -18.18 -5.62
N ARG A 104 -0.40 -17.97 -5.50
CA ARG A 104 -1.08 -17.92 -4.21
C ARG A 104 -0.88 -19.21 -3.40
N ASP A 105 -0.89 -20.34 -4.07
CA ASP A 105 -0.82 -21.66 -3.44
C ASP A 105 0.65 -22.15 -3.31
N ALA A 106 1.64 -21.37 -3.73
CA ALA A 106 3.06 -21.74 -3.67
C ALA A 106 3.66 -21.60 -2.26
N VAL A 107 4.49 -22.57 -1.87
CA VAL A 107 5.16 -22.57 -0.57
C VAL A 107 6.15 -21.41 -0.48
N GLY A 108 6.01 -20.60 0.56
CA GLY A 108 6.85 -19.42 0.78
C GLY A 108 6.22 -18.11 0.29
N VAL A 109 5.05 -18.15 -0.35
CA VAL A 109 4.27 -16.97 -0.69
C VAL A 109 3.41 -16.54 0.50
N LYS A 110 3.58 -15.28 0.91
CA LYS A 110 2.81 -14.62 1.96
C LYS A 110 1.56 -13.94 1.40
N ILE A 111 1.69 -13.28 0.25
CA ILE A 111 0.60 -12.54 -0.42
C ILE A 111 0.77 -12.74 -1.92
N ALA A 112 -0.33 -12.96 -2.66
CA ALA A 112 -0.35 -12.92 -4.11
C ALA A 112 -1.58 -12.13 -4.56
N ASP A 113 -1.34 -10.92 -5.08
CA ASP A 113 -2.37 -10.00 -5.53
C ASP A 113 -2.23 -9.72 -7.03
N PRO A 114 -3.32 -9.46 -7.77
CA PRO A 114 -3.22 -8.90 -9.10
C PRO A 114 -2.34 -7.63 -9.10
N GLY A 115 -1.47 -7.50 -10.10
CA GLY A 115 -0.66 -6.30 -10.26
C GLY A 115 -1.56 -5.08 -10.47
N THR A 116 -1.26 -3.98 -9.80
CA THR A 116 -1.99 -2.71 -9.94
C THR A 116 -1.02 -1.58 -10.24
N LEU A 117 -1.48 -0.58 -10.98
CA LEU A 117 -0.71 0.65 -11.17
C LEU A 117 -0.79 1.53 -9.90
N PRO A 118 0.34 2.05 -9.39
CA PRO A 118 0.33 3.02 -8.30
C PRO A 118 -0.41 4.27 -8.77
N ARG A 119 -1.21 4.85 -7.90
CA ARG A 119 -1.89 6.13 -8.13
C ARG A 119 -1.66 7.02 -6.92
N THR A 120 -1.65 8.33 -7.16
CA THR A 120 -1.72 9.33 -6.09
C THR A 120 -2.99 9.09 -5.27
N ALA A 121 -2.83 8.99 -3.95
CA ALA A 121 -3.94 8.78 -3.04
C ALA A 121 -4.51 10.14 -2.60
N SER A 122 -5.72 10.49 -3.05
CA SER A 122 -6.42 11.67 -2.56
C SER A 122 -7.22 11.37 -1.29
N ALA A 123 -7.77 12.41 -0.62
CA ALA A 123 -8.45 12.35 0.68
C ALA A 123 -9.53 11.26 0.84
N SER A 124 -10.08 10.72 -0.25
CA SER A 124 -10.96 9.54 -0.22
C SER A 124 -10.26 8.28 0.34
N LEU A 125 -8.93 8.24 0.42
CA LEU A 125 -8.17 7.17 1.07
C LEU A 125 -8.16 7.26 2.61
N ARG A 126 -8.55 8.38 3.24
CA ARG A 126 -8.65 8.50 4.71
C ARG A 126 -9.65 7.50 5.29
N LEU A 127 -10.82 7.40 4.66
CA LEU A 127 -11.85 6.41 4.98
C LEU A 127 -11.35 4.98 4.76
N ALA A 128 -10.54 4.77 3.72
CA ALA A 128 -10.00 3.47 3.35
C ALA A 128 -8.95 2.92 4.33
N ILE A 129 -8.12 3.78 4.95
CA ILE A 129 -7.13 3.37 5.95
C ILE A 129 -7.69 3.38 7.38
N GLY A 130 -9.00 3.58 7.54
CA GLY A 130 -9.64 3.67 8.86
C GLY A 130 -9.24 4.91 9.66
N ALA A 131 -8.72 5.96 8.99
CA ALA A 131 -8.52 7.25 9.63
C ALA A 131 -9.89 7.89 9.83
N ALA A 132 -10.44 7.72 11.04
CA ALA A 132 -11.71 8.30 11.45
C ALA A 132 -11.74 9.82 11.25
N GLU A 133 -12.93 10.34 11.04
CA GLU A 133 -13.20 11.76 10.81
C GLU A 133 -12.51 12.64 11.87
N SER A 134 -11.78 13.64 11.38
CA SER A 134 -11.46 14.90 12.06
C SER A 134 -11.10 14.82 13.55
N LEU A 135 -9.80 14.86 13.84
CA LEU A 135 -9.32 15.78 14.87
C LEU A 135 -9.55 17.21 14.34
N GLU A 136 -10.82 17.66 14.33
CA GLU A 136 -11.13 19.09 14.39
C GLU A 136 -10.62 19.53 15.76
N ALA A 137 -9.38 20.04 15.79
CA ALA A 137 -8.95 20.79 16.94
C ALA A 137 -9.85 22.02 17.01
N ALA A 138 -10.77 21.99 17.98
CA ALA A 138 -11.48 23.18 18.40
C ALA A 138 -10.43 24.21 18.87
N GLY A 139 -10.04 25.11 17.97
CA GLY A 139 -8.99 26.11 18.21
C GLY A 139 -7.68 25.73 17.54
N GLY A 140 -7.18 26.63 16.68
CA GLY A 140 -6.02 26.43 15.82
C GLY A 140 -4.79 25.84 16.52
N GLY A 141 -4.12 24.96 15.78
CA GLY A 141 -2.80 24.41 16.12
C GLY A 141 -2.84 23.28 17.14
N THR A 142 -2.99 22.03 16.68
CA THR A 142 -2.43 20.90 17.44
C THR A 142 -0.92 20.86 17.25
N ALA A 143 -0.22 21.84 17.80
CA ALA A 143 1.18 21.60 18.13
C ALA A 143 1.17 20.55 19.23
N ALA A 144 1.52 19.30 18.89
CA ALA A 144 2.10 18.42 19.88
C ALA A 144 3.20 19.21 20.61
N PRO A 145 3.43 19.02 21.92
CA PRO A 145 4.48 19.76 22.63
C PRO A 145 5.85 19.38 22.03
N GLY A 146 6.31 20.20 21.09
CA GLY A 146 7.47 19.96 20.24
C GLY A 146 7.17 20.37 18.79
N GLY A 147 7.79 21.44 18.30
CA GLY A 147 7.60 21.98 16.94
C GLY A 147 8.23 21.15 15.82
N GLY A 148 8.46 19.85 16.02
CA GLY A 148 9.17 18.97 15.07
C GLY A 148 10.64 19.33 14.84
N GLU A 149 11.23 20.20 15.67
CA GLU A 149 12.61 20.63 15.51
C GLU A 149 13.58 19.45 15.61
N GLY A 150 14.44 19.31 14.60
CA GLY A 150 15.40 18.21 14.50
C GLY A 150 14.86 16.93 13.84
N GLU A 151 13.57 16.89 13.50
CA GLU A 151 12.99 15.77 12.76
C GLU A 151 13.15 15.94 11.24
N LEU A 152 13.33 14.81 10.55
CA LEU A 152 13.34 14.76 9.09
C LEU A 152 12.10 14.01 8.62
N ILE A 153 11.30 14.67 7.78
CA ILE A 153 10.12 14.08 7.13
C ILE A 153 10.44 13.89 5.65
N ALA A 154 10.29 12.66 5.15
CA ALA A 154 10.50 12.33 3.75
C ALA A 154 9.14 12.11 3.05
N PHE A 155 8.97 12.75 1.90
CA PHE A 155 7.78 12.61 1.04
C PHE A 155 8.17 11.87 -0.24
N ALA A 156 7.49 10.77 -0.53
CA ALA A 156 7.63 10.02 -1.77
C ALA A 156 6.36 10.23 -2.63
N ASP A 157 6.39 11.27 -3.46
CA ASP A 157 5.22 11.75 -4.20
C ASP A 157 5.63 12.34 -5.57
N THR A 158 4.76 13.11 -6.23
CA THR A 158 4.94 13.62 -7.61
C THR A 158 5.98 14.74 -7.76
N GLY A 159 6.69 15.10 -6.69
CA GLY A 159 7.68 16.18 -6.68
C GLY A 159 7.33 17.30 -5.69
N LEU A 160 8.10 18.39 -5.74
CA LEU A 160 7.90 19.57 -4.89
C LEU A 160 8.12 20.86 -5.67
N GLY A 161 7.04 21.60 -5.95
CA GLY A 161 7.09 22.90 -6.63
C GLY A 161 7.93 22.86 -7.91
N SER A 162 8.97 23.69 -7.97
CA SER A 162 9.93 23.75 -9.08
C SER A 162 10.94 22.60 -9.13
N GLY A 163 11.03 21.80 -8.07
CA GLY A 163 12.04 20.76 -7.89
C GLY A 163 13.42 21.28 -7.46
N ALA A 164 13.53 22.57 -7.15
CA ALA A 164 14.78 23.21 -6.74
C ALA A 164 14.89 23.25 -5.20
N THR A 165 16.06 22.89 -4.67
CA THR A 165 16.34 22.94 -3.22
C THR A 165 16.78 24.33 -2.75
N ASP A 166 17.40 25.12 -3.64
CA ASP A 166 17.89 26.48 -3.40
C ASP A 166 16.82 27.56 -3.61
N ALA A 167 15.81 27.27 -4.42
CA ALA A 167 14.61 28.07 -4.62
C ALA A 167 13.34 27.20 -4.59
N PRO A 168 13.02 26.56 -3.45
CA PRO A 168 11.81 25.76 -3.32
C PRO A 168 10.58 26.68 -3.33
N HIS A 169 9.39 26.06 -3.33
CA HIS A 169 8.16 26.80 -3.12
C HIS A 169 8.26 27.61 -1.79
N PRO A 170 7.80 28.88 -1.75
CA PRO A 170 8.05 29.79 -0.62
C PRO A 170 7.72 29.22 0.77
N ASP A 171 6.63 28.46 0.88
CA ASP A 171 6.21 27.80 2.13
C ASP A 171 7.21 26.77 2.70
N PHE A 172 8.24 26.40 1.94
CA PHE A 172 9.31 25.48 2.34
C PHE A 172 10.69 26.15 2.33
N ALA A 173 10.77 27.48 2.22
CA ALA A 173 12.03 28.20 2.18
C ALA A 173 12.91 27.89 3.40
N GLY A 174 14.13 27.41 3.16
CA GLY A 174 15.07 27.01 4.21
C GLY A 174 14.74 25.69 4.93
N ARG A 175 13.72 24.95 4.48
CA ARG A 175 13.27 23.70 5.12
C ARG A 175 13.50 22.44 4.28
N VAL A 176 13.90 22.59 3.01
CA VAL A 176 14.18 21.47 2.10
C VAL A 176 15.64 21.04 2.22
N GLN A 177 15.89 19.85 2.75
CA GLN A 177 17.24 19.31 2.87
C GLN A 177 17.74 18.70 1.56
N ALA A 178 16.88 17.94 0.86
CA ALA A 178 17.22 17.27 -0.38
C ALA A 178 15.97 16.99 -1.21
N ILE A 179 16.13 16.93 -2.53
CA ILE A 179 15.12 16.43 -3.46
C ILE A 179 15.80 15.33 -4.27
N HIS A 180 15.22 14.13 -4.23
CA HIS A 180 15.68 13.00 -5.02
C HIS A 180 14.59 12.63 -6.02
N SER A 181 14.96 12.68 -7.30
CA SER A 181 14.13 12.09 -8.34
C SER A 181 14.57 10.65 -8.58
N TRP A 182 13.60 9.77 -8.77
CA TRP A 182 13.86 8.36 -9.05
C TRP A 182 13.23 8.00 -10.38
N PRO A 183 13.99 7.39 -11.31
CA PRO A 183 13.45 6.98 -12.59
C PRO A 183 12.36 5.92 -12.38
N LEU A 184 11.46 5.84 -13.36
CA LEU A 184 10.47 4.79 -13.41
C LEU A 184 11.14 3.41 -13.33
N ALA A 185 10.77 2.64 -12.30
CA ALA A 185 11.43 1.36 -12.03
C ALA A 185 11.30 0.41 -13.23
N PRO A 186 12.36 -0.37 -13.58
CA PRO A 186 12.38 -1.22 -14.77
C PRO A 186 11.20 -2.19 -14.88
N GLY A 187 10.65 -2.63 -13.74
CA GLY A 187 9.48 -3.50 -13.65
C GLY A 187 8.18 -2.92 -14.23
N TRP A 188 8.15 -1.64 -14.59
CA TRP A 188 7.02 -0.96 -15.22
C TRP A 188 7.18 -0.74 -16.72
N SER A 189 8.35 -1.04 -17.29
CA SER A 189 8.72 -0.72 -18.68
C SER A 189 7.73 -1.24 -19.71
N ALA A 190 7.10 -2.40 -19.45
CA ALA A 190 6.11 -2.99 -20.36
C ALA A 190 4.73 -2.30 -20.33
N PHE A 191 4.48 -1.42 -19.37
CA PHE A 191 3.17 -0.83 -19.11
C PHE A 191 3.13 0.70 -19.30
N VAL A 192 4.27 1.32 -19.63
CA VAL A 192 4.39 2.76 -19.78
C VAL A 192 5.01 3.12 -21.12
N ARG A 193 4.78 4.38 -21.55
CA ARG A 193 5.31 4.89 -22.83
C ARG A 193 6.77 5.36 -22.76
N ALA A 194 7.27 5.66 -21.56
CA ALA A 194 8.62 6.16 -21.35
C ALA A 194 9.35 5.34 -20.27
N PRO A 195 9.81 4.11 -20.60
CA PRO A 195 10.58 3.29 -19.67
C PRO A 195 11.85 3.99 -19.19
N GLY A 196 12.14 3.90 -17.89
CA GLY A 196 13.33 4.50 -17.29
C GLY A 196 13.35 6.04 -17.30
N ALA A 197 12.24 6.68 -17.67
CA ALA A 197 12.15 8.14 -17.62
C ALA A 197 12.26 8.63 -16.18
N ASP A 198 12.96 9.76 -16.04
CA ASP A 198 13.10 10.55 -14.82
C ASP A 198 12.77 11.99 -15.22
N ASP A 199 11.67 12.53 -14.69
CA ASP A 199 11.19 13.88 -14.97
C ASP A 199 11.72 14.93 -13.97
N GLY A 200 12.62 14.53 -13.08
CA GLY A 200 13.21 15.38 -12.05
C GLY A 200 12.26 15.65 -10.89
N GLY A 201 12.75 16.31 -9.85
CA GLY A 201 11.98 16.52 -8.62
C GLY A 201 10.87 17.57 -8.67
N ALA A 202 10.56 18.10 -9.85
CA ALA A 202 9.59 19.18 -10.01
C ALA A 202 8.17 18.63 -10.13
N ASP A 203 7.24 19.21 -9.39
CA ASP A 203 5.84 18.77 -9.40
C ASP A 203 5.06 19.43 -10.55
N ARG A 204 5.36 19.02 -11.79
CA ARG A 204 4.80 19.65 -13.00
C ARG A 204 3.44 19.08 -13.42
N GLY A 205 3.13 17.86 -12.97
CA GLY A 205 1.99 17.10 -13.45
C GLY A 205 0.70 17.38 -12.68
N SER A 206 0.71 17.10 -11.37
CA SER A 206 -0.50 17.09 -10.54
C SER A 206 -0.52 18.15 -9.45
N GLY A 207 0.63 18.63 -8.98
CA GLY A 207 0.72 19.45 -7.77
C GLY A 207 0.47 18.64 -6.49
N HIS A 208 0.33 17.32 -6.59
CA HIS A 208 -0.06 16.46 -5.47
C HIS A 208 1.04 16.40 -4.40
N GLY A 209 2.29 16.18 -4.80
CA GLY A 209 3.41 16.13 -3.88
C GLY A 209 3.63 17.45 -3.14
N THR A 210 3.48 18.58 -3.84
CA THR A 210 3.56 19.92 -3.24
C THR A 210 2.46 20.14 -2.21
N HIS A 211 1.23 19.73 -2.53
CA HIS A 211 0.09 19.80 -1.61
C HIS A 211 0.29 18.89 -0.38
N VAL A 212 0.72 17.64 -0.58
CA VAL A 212 0.99 16.68 0.50
C VAL A 212 2.09 17.19 1.43
N ALA A 213 3.19 17.71 0.88
CA ALA A 213 4.26 18.32 1.67
C ALA A 213 3.74 19.54 2.46
N GLY A 214 2.88 20.36 1.85
CA GLY A 214 2.33 21.56 2.46
C GLY A 214 1.48 21.26 3.69
N LEU A 215 0.70 20.19 3.67
CA LEU A 215 -0.13 19.76 4.81
C LEU A 215 0.68 19.43 6.07
N ALA A 216 1.93 18.98 5.92
CA ALA A 216 2.76 18.52 7.03
C ALA A 216 3.87 19.51 7.41
N ALA A 217 4.44 20.23 6.43
CA ALA A 217 5.66 21.01 6.62
C ALA A 217 5.62 22.42 5.99
N GLY A 218 4.50 22.81 5.37
CA GLY A 218 4.31 24.17 4.88
C GLY A 218 4.17 25.16 6.04
N ASP A 219 4.75 26.35 5.90
CA ASP A 219 4.66 27.39 6.93
C ASP A 219 3.48 28.36 6.77
N GLY A 220 2.65 28.13 5.74
CA GLY A 220 1.45 28.92 5.48
C GLY A 220 1.73 30.34 4.97
N GLY A 221 2.99 30.69 4.63
CA GLY A 221 3.38 32.02 4.19
C GLY A 221 2.58 32.54 2.98
N MET A 222 2.17 31.65 2.07
CA MET A 222 1.32 32.00 0.92
C MET A 222 -0.19 31.98 1.21
N SER A 223 -0.63 31.49 2.37
CA SER A 223 -2.04 31.38 2.76
C SER A 223 -2.45 32.26 3.96
N ALA A 224 -1.55 33.16 4.40
CA ALA A 224 -1.73 34.08 5.54
C ALA A 224 -1.79 33.43 6.95
N GLY A 225 -1.27 32.20 7.08
CA GLY A 225 -1.16 31.48 8.36
C GLY A 225 -2.29 30.49 8.58
#